data_AF-A0A534MRI7-F1
#
_entry.id   AF-A0A534MRI7-F1
#
_cell.length_a   1.000
_cell.length_b   1.000
_cell.length_c   1.000
_cell.angle_alpha   90.00
_cell.angle_beta   90.00
_cell.angle_gamma   90.00
#
_symmetry.space_group_name_H-M   'P 1'
#
loop_
_entity.id
_entity.type
_entity.pdbx_description
1 polymer ?
#
loop_
_entity_poly.entity_id
_entity_poly.type
_entity_poly.pdbx_seq_one_letter_code
_entity_poly.pdbx_strand_id
1 'polypeptide(L)'
;MVPPHRPAQVLRDSGLADTELGVRVDYDTLETKWENVYAIGDCADMPASKAGGVAHQEADILAHNLVVKIKKRGEPKPVRLHTI
;
A
#
# COMPACT_ATOMS: atom_id res chain seq x y z
N MET A 1 -2.19 -24.29 -13.82
CA MET A 1 -2.00 -22.98 -14.47
C MET A 1 -2.55 -21.92 -13.54
N VAL A 2 -1.80 -20.84 -13.28
CA VAL A 2 -2.27 -19.70 -12.47
C VAL A 2 -2.82 -18.64 -13.42
N PRO A 3 -4.04 -18.10 -13.21
CA PRO A 3 -4.60 -17.05 -14.07
C PRO A 3 -3.76 -15.77 -14.08
N PRO A 4 -3.75 -15.00 -15.18
CA PRO A 4 -3.11 -13.69 -15.16
C PRO A 4 -3.83 -12.76 -14.17
N HIS A 5 -3.06 -12.15 -13.28
CA HIS A 5 -3.55 -11.17 -12.30
C HIS A 5 -3.50 -9.76 -12.87
N ARG A 6 -4.48 -8.93 -12.50
CA ARG A 6 -4.58 -7.51 -12.89
C ARG A 6 -5.25 -6.74 -11.74
N PRO A 7 -5.13 -5.40 -11.67
CA PRO A 7 -5.86 -4.60 -10.68
C PRO A 7 -7.38 -4.82 -10.78
N ALA A 8 -8.12 -4.57 -9.70
CA ALA A 8 -9.58 -4.63 -9.76
C ALA A 8 -10.14 -3.58 -10.74
N GLN A 9 -11.21 -3.91 -11.46
CA GLN A 9 -11.79 -3.00 -12.47
C GLN A 9 -12.17 -1.64 -11.87
N VAL A 10 -12.75 -1.62 -10.67
CA VAL A 10 -13.10 -0.39 -9.95
C VAL A 10 -11.90 0.52 -9.67
N LEU A 11 -10.71 -0.04 -9.47
CA LEU A 11 -9.48 0.75 -9.25
C LEU A 11 -8.98 1.37 -10.56
N ARG A 12 -9.15 0.67 -11.68
CA ARG A 12 -8.87 1.24 -13.02
C ARG A 12 -9.86 2.34 -13.37
N ASP A 13 -11.16 2.07 -13.21
CA ASP A 13 -12.23 3.01 -13.58
C ASP A 13 -12.18 4.30 -12.76
N SER A 14 -11.71 4.23 -11.51
CA SER A 14 -11.51 5.39 -10.64
C SER A 14 -10.21 6.17 -10.91
N GLY A 15 -9.31 5.64 -11.75
CA GLY A 15 -7.99 6.22 -12.00
C GLY A 15 -7.00 6.06 -10.85
N LEU A 16 -7.31 5.23 -9.84
CA LEU A 16 -6.42 4.91 -8.72
C LEU A 16 -5.32 3.93 -9.13
N ALA A 17 -5.65 2.89 -9.91
CA ALA A 17 -4.67 1.94 -10.44
C ALA A 17 -4.03 2.53 -11.71
N ASP A 18 -2.91 3.23 -11.52
CA ASP A 18 -2.16 3.89 -12.59
C ASP A 18 -1.02 3.04 -13.14
N THR A 19 -0.86 1.79 -12.66
CA THR A 19 0.08 0.80 -13.20
C THR A 19 -0.63 -0.53 -13.49
N GLU A 20 0.01 -1.37 -14.31
CA GLU A 20 -0.47 -2.74 -14.57
C GLU A 20 -0.41 -3.64 -13.32
N LEU A 21 0.30 -3.22 -12.27
CA LEU A 21 0.50 -3.96 -11.03
C LEU A 21 -0.43 -3.52 -9.90
N GLY A 22 -0.95 -2.29 -9.94
CA GLY A 22 -1.83 -1.76 -8.90
C GLY A 22 -1.86 -0.25 -8.81
N VAL A 23 -2.12 0.23 -7.59
CA VAL A 23 -2.05 1.63 -7.18
C VAL A 23 -0.60 1.93 -6.79
N ARG A 24 0.03 2.89 -7.45
CA ARG A 24 1.38 3.32 -7.08
C ARG A 24 1.41 3.97 -5.70
N VAL A 25 2.38 3.57 -4.88
CA VAL A 25 2.60 4.09 -3.53
C VAL A 25 4.06 4.49 -3.34
N ASP A 26 4.29 5.40 -2.39
CA ASP A 26 5.59 5.59 -1.78
C ASP A 26 5.93 4.40 -0.86
N TYR A 27 7.09 3.80 -1.05
CA TYR A 27 7.43 2.53 -0.39
C TYR A 27 7.71 2.67 1.11
N ASP A 28 8.04 3.86 1.60
CA ASP A 28 8.31 4.09 3.02
C ASP A 28 7.02 4.45 3.78
N THR A 29 6.08 5.11 3.11
CA THR A 29 4.90 5.72 3.75
C THR A 29 3.55 5.11 3.36
N LEU A 30 3.50 4.39 2.23
CA LEU A 30 2.30 3.82 1.61
C LEU A 30 1.30 4.89 1.11
N GLU A 31 1.75 6.13 0.99
CA GLU A 31 0.98 7.24 0.42
C GLU A 31 0.87 7.10 -1.09
N THR A 32 -0.31 7.35 -1.64
CA THR A 32 -0.51 7.49 -3.09
C THR A 32 -0.24 8.94 -3.53
N LYS A 33 -0.29 9.21 -4.83
CA LYS A 33 -0.24 10.59 -5.36
C LYS A 33 -1.42 11.48 -4.92
N TRP A 34 -2.51 10.87 -4.43
CA TRP A 34 -3.70 11.57 -3.99
C TRP A 34 -3.64 11.85 -2.49
N GLU A 35 -3.99 13.07 -2.10
CA GLU A 35 -3.93 13.50 -0.71
C GLU A 35 -4.85 12.64 0.18
N ASN A 36 -4.31 12.17 1.30
CA ASN A 36 -5.03 11.35 2.28
C ASN A 36 -5.58 10.01 1.72
N VAL A 37 -5.00 9.52 0.62
CA VAL A 37 -5.29 8.21 0.04
C VAL A 37 -4.05 7.33 0.13
N TYR A 38 -4.26 6.11 0.61
CA TYR A 38 -3.24 5.11 0.90
C TYR A 38 -3.65 3.77 0.28
N ALA A 39 -2.68 2.93 -0.07
CA ALA A 39 -2.94 1.58 -0.57
C ALA A 39 -2.00 0.55 0.08
N ILE A 40 -2.53 -0.64 0.37
CA ILE A 40 -1.81 -1.77 0.97
C ILE A 40 -2.31 -3.09 0.36
N GLY A 41 -1.52 -4.16 0.51
CA GLY A 41 -1.84 -5.50 0.07
C GLY A 41 -1.84 -5.64 -1.45
N ASP A 42 -2.64 -6.56 -1.97
CA ASP A 42 -2.60 -6.98 -3.38
C ASP A 42 -2.87 -5.85 -4.40
N CYS A 43 -3.56 -4.80 -3.96
CA CYS A 43 -3.88 -3.65 -4.80
C CYS A 43 -2.76 -2.61 -4.86
N ALA A 44 -1.79 -2.64 -3.94
CA ALA A 44 -0.64 -1.76 -3.97
C ALA A 44 0.41 -2.28 -4.95
N ASP A 45 0.99 -1.35 -5.72
CA ASP A 45 2.16 -1.61 -6.55
C ASP A 45 3.43 -1.49 -5.69
N MET A 46 3.57 -2.42 -4.74
CA MET A 46 4.73 -2.55 -3.85
C MET A 46 5.61 -3.69 -4.37
N PRO A 47 6.96 -3.55 -4.40
CA PRO A 47 7.88 -4.59 -4.84
C PRO A 47 8.06 -5.67 -3.76
N ALA A 48 6.96 -6.28 -3.34
CA ALA A 48 6.89 -7.30 -2.30
C ALA A 48 5.91 -8.41 -2.66
N SER A 49 6.00 -9.53 -1.94
CA SER A 49 5.05 -10.64 -2.12
C SER A 49 3.63 -10.19 -1.81
N LYS A 50 2.71 -10.39 -2.75
CA LYS A 50 1.26 -10.20 -2.57
C LYS A 50 0.69 -11.32 -1.70
N ALA A 51 0.98 -11.23 -0.41
CA ALA A 51 0.72 -12.24 0.60
C ALA A 51 0.16 -11.60 1.87
N GLY A 52 -0.68 -12.34 2.59
CA GLY A 52 -1.32 -11.84 3.81
C GLY A 52 -0.33 -11.38 4.89
N GLY A 53 0.85 -12.00 4.99
CA GLY A 53 1.90 -11.59 5.92
C GLY A 53 2.52 -10.23 5.58
N VAL A 54 2.66 -9.90 4.29
CA VAL A 54 3.13 -8.59 3.83
C VAL A 54 2.04 -7.54 4.05
N ALA A 55 0.79 -7.85 3.67
CA ALA A 55 -0.35 -6.96 3.89
C ALA A 55 -0.55 -6.62 5.39
N HIS A 56 -0.31 -7.58 6.29
CA HIS A 56 -0.32 -7.34 7.73
C HIS A 56 0.76 -6.33 8.16
N GLN A 57 2.01 -6.52 7.70
CA GLN A 57 3.12 -5.62 8.04
C GLN A 57 2.88 -4.20 7.51
N GLU A 58 2.34 -4.07 6.30
CA GLU A 58 1.93 -2.79 5.73
C GLU A 58 0.82 -2.13 6.56
N ALA A 59 -0.19 -2.89 6.97
CA ALA A 59 -1.30 -2.40 7.78
C ALA A 59 -0.84 -1.85 9.14
N ASP A 60 0.07 -2.56 9.83
CA ASP A 60 0.60 -2.13 11.13
C ASP A 60 1.33 -0.78 11.05
N ILE A 61 2.19 -0.63 10.05
CA ILE A 61 2.96 0.61 9.84
C ILE A 61 2.05 1.75 9.39
N LEU A 62 1.14 1.50 8.45
CA LEU A 62 0.20 2.51 7.97
C LEU A 62 -0.69 3.00 9.11
N ALA A 63 -1.25 2.10 9.93
CA ALA A 63 -2.09 2.47 11.06
C ALA A 63 -1.33 3.34 12.08
N HIS A 64 -0.09 2.96 12.43
CA HIS A 64 0.78 3.78 13.29
C HIS A 64 1.02 5.17 12.70
N ASN A 65 1.43 5.25 11.44
CA ASN A 65 1.75 6.51 10.76
C ASN A 65 0.53 7.42 10.61
N LEU A 66 -0.65 6.87 10.31
CA LEU A 66 -1.91 7.63 10.26
C LEU A 66 -2.24 8.24 11.63
N VAL A 67 -2.10 7.48 12.71
CA VAL A 67 -2.34 8.01 14.06
C VAL A 67 -1.36 9.12 14.40
N VAL A 68 -0.07 8.96 14.06
CA VAL A 68 0.95 10.01 14.25
C VAL A 68 0.58 11.26 13.45
N LYS A 69 0.20 11.12 12.18
CA LYS A 69 -0.19 12.22 11.28
C LYS A 69 -1.42 12.97 11.81
N ILE A 70 -2.46 12.25 12.25
CA ILE A 70 -3.71 12.84 12.76
C ILE A 70 -3.49 13.54 14.11
N LYS A 71 -2.79 12.88 15.05
CA LYS A 71 -2.60 13.43 16.41
C LYS A 71 -1.44 14.41 16.52
N LYS A 72 -0.60 14.51 15.48
CA LYS A 72 0.64 15.31 15.46
C LYS A 72 1.56 14.98 16.66
N ARG A 73 1.62 13.70 17.03
CA ARG A 73 2.38 13.21 18.19
C ARG A 73 3.03 11.86 17.87
N GLY A 74 4.30 11.72 18.24
CA GLY A 74 5.12 10.56 17.93
C GLY A 74 5.90 10.74 16.62
N GLU A 75 6.60 9.70 16.20
CA GLU A 75 7.42 9.70 15.00
C GLU A 75 6.91 8.66 14.00
N PRO A 76 6.79 9.02 12.70
CA PRO A 76 6.43 8.07 11.66
C PRO A 76 7.56 7.05 11.48
N LYS A 77 7.19 5.84 11.07
CA LYS A 77 8.13 4.73 10.82
C LYS A 77 8.07 4.35 9.35
N PRO A 78 9.21 4.14 8.68
CA PRO A 78 9.21 3.61 7.33
C PRO A 78 8.74 2.16 7.32
N VAL A 79 8.08 1.75 6.25
CA VAL A 79 7.75 0.33 6.02
C VAL A 79 9.06 -0.46 5.86
N ARG A 80 9.24 -1.48 6.68
CA ARG A 80 10.32 -2.45 6.54
C ARG A 80 9.73 -3.84 6.52
N LEU A 81 9.69 -4.43 5.33
CA LEU A 81 9.22 -5.79 5.13
C LEU A 81 10.34 -6.76 5.49
N HIS A 82 10.10 -7.63 6.46
CA HIS A 82 11.12 -8.56 6.98
C HIS A 82 11.07 -9.92 6.26
N THR A 83 10.33 -10.01 5.15
CA THR A 83 10.05 -11.26 4.44
C THR A 83 10.36 -11.10 2.96
N ILE A 84 11.58 -11.46 2.60
CA ILE A 84 12.01 -11.82 1.24
C ILE A 84 12.54 -13.25 1.29
#